data_AF-A0A924YMN9-F1
#
_entry.id   AF-A0A924YMN9-F1
#
_cell.length_a   1.000
_cell.length_b   1.000
_cell.length_c   1.000
_cell.angle_alpha   90.00
_cell.angle_beta   90.00
_cell.angle_gamma   90.00
#
_symmetry.space_group_name_H-M   'P 1'
#
loop_
_entity.id
_entity.type
_entity.pdbx_description
1 polymer ?
#
loop_
_entity_poly.entity_id
_entity_poly.type
_entity_poly.pdbx_seq_one_letter_code
_entity_poly.pdbx_strand_id
1 'polypeptide(L)'
;MSRMPRRHFVTVMLAALLSPLVAHGGDWPLWRYDAQRSAASPDQLPAQLRLLWERQLPQLKPAWPDQPKLQFDAAHEPIVAGPRLFIGSSRDG
;
A
#
# COMPACT_ATOMS: atom_id res chain seq x y z
N MET A 1 -5.76 16.20 43.67
CA MET A 1 -5.92 15.11 42.70
C MET A 1 -7.40 14.75 42.58
N SER A 2 -8.09 15.27 41.55
CA SER A 2 -9.50 14.96 41.29
C SER A 2 -9.61 13.56 40.71
N ARG A 3 -10.34 12.66 41.39
CA ARG A 3 -10.62 11.30 40.89
C ARG A 3 -11.67 11.40 39.78
N MET A 4 -11.33 10.92 38.58
CA MET A 4 -12.26 10.88 37.46
C MET A 4 -13.52 10.07 37.84
N PRO A 5 -14.74 10.58 37.65
CA PRO A 5 -15.95 9.88 38.06
C PRO A 5 -16.13 8.59 37.26
N ARG A 6 -16.52 7.51 37.95
CA ARG A 6 -16.64 6.13 37.43
C ARG A 6 -17.42 6.00 36.11
N ARG A 7 -18.38 6.90 35.85
CA ARG A 7 -19.13 6.99 34.57
C ARG A 7 -18.25 7.42 33.40
N HIS A 8 -17.41 8.44 33.58
CA HIS A 8 -16.47 8.87 32.55
C HIS A 8 -15.41 7.81 32.26
N PHE A 9 -15.01 7.05 33.28
CA PHE A 9 -14.09 5.93 33.11
C PHE A 9 -14.67 4.84 32.21
N VAL A 10 -15.94 4.46 32.42
CA VAL A 10 -16.64 3.46 31.58
C VAL A 10 -16.85 3.96 30.16
N THR A 11 -17.26 5.22 29.98
CA THR A 11 -17.45 5.80 28.64
C THR A 11 -16.14 5.84 27.85
N VAL A 12 -15.03 6.22 28.47
CA VAL A 12 -13.70 6.22 27.83
C VAL A 12 -13.26 4.80 27.48
N MET A 13 -13.49 3.82 28.35
CA MET A 13 -13.18 2.41 28.06
C MET A 13 -13.98 1.88 26.87
N LEU A 14 -15.27 2.20 26.79
CA LEU A 14 -16.15 1.75 25.70
C LEU A 14 -15.73 2.38 24.35
N ALA A 15 -15.35 3.66 24.36
CA ALA A 15 -14.86 4.35 23.16
C ALA A 15 -13.51 3.79 22.66
N ALA A 16 -12.62 3.40 23.57
CA ALA A 16 -11.36 2.74 23.22
C ALA A 16 -11.58 1.34 22.62
N LEU A 17 -12.57 0.60 23.10
CA LEU A 17 -12.94 -0.73 22.58
C LEU A 17 -13.64 -0.69 21.22
N LEU A 18 -14.31 0.41 20.88
CA LEU A 18 -15.00 0.60 19.60
C LEU A 18 -14.12 1.27 18.53
N SER A 19 -12.87 1.62 18.87
CA SER A 19 -11.95 2.21 17.90
C SER A 19 -11.60 1.15 16.85
N PRO A 20 -11.89 1.38 15.56
CA PRO A 20 -11.54 0.41 14.53
C PRO A 20 -10.03 0.25 14.52
N LEU A 21 -9.57 -1.01 14.57
CA LEU A 21 -8.17 -1.32 14.31
C LEU A 21 -7.94 -0.98 12.83
N VAL A 22 -7.37 0.19 12.55
CA VAL A 22 -6.98 0.53 11.19
C VAL A 22 -5.89 -0.46 10.80
N ALA A 23 -6.21 -1.36 9.87
CA ALA A 23 -5.22 -2.21 9.24
C ALA A 23 -4.29 -1.29 8.46
N HIS A 24 -3.12 -1.01 9.03
CA HIS A 24 -2.06 -0.30 8.35
C HIS A 24 -1.26 -1.33 7.57
N GLY A 25 -1.47 -1.41 6.26
CA GLY A 25 -0.46 -2.01 5.38
C GLY A 25 0.77 -1.11 5.39
N GLY A 26 1.97 -1.70 5.38
CA GLY A 26 3.21 -0.94 5.24
C GLY A 26 3.29 -0.23 3.89
N ASP A 27 4.19 0.75 3.82
CA ASP A 27 4.51 1.43 2.56
C ASP A 27 5.21 0.48 1.57
N TRP A 28 5.17 0.85 0.30
CA TRP A 28 5.99 0.25 -0.76
C TRP A 28 6.69 1.41 -1.49
N PRO A 29 7.71 2.02 -0.87
CA PRO A 29 8.09 3.39 -1.19
C PRO A 29 8.85 3.56 -2.52
N LEU A 30 9.32 2.47 -3.12
CA LEU A 30 10.15 2.51 -4.33
C LEU A 30 10.04 1.22 -5.16
N TRP A 31 10.59 1.25 -6.38
CA TRP A 31 10.64 0.07 -7.24
C TRP A 31 11.35 -1.09 -6.54
N ARG A 32 10.64 -2.21 -6.39
CA ARG A 32 11.10 -3.40 -5.65
C ARG A 32 11.33 -3.15 -4.15
N TYR A 33 10.46 -2.36 -3.52
CA TYR A 33 10.32 -2.15 -2.07
C TYR A 33 11.42 -1.35 -1.36
N ASP A 34 12.68 -1.78 -1.45
CA ASP A 34 13.79 -1.20 -0.67
C ASP A 34 15.01 -0.85 -1.53
N ALA A 35 15.99 -0.18 -0.94
CA ALA A 35 17.22 0.20 -1.63
C ALA A 35 18.01 -1.00 -2.21
N GLN A 36 17.80 -2.21 -1.66
CA GLN A 36 18.39 -3.45 -2.17
C GLN A 36 17.58 -4.05 -3.34
N ARG A 37 16.40 -3.51 -3.63
CA ARG A 37 15.46 -3.99 -4.64
C ARG A 37 15.03 -5.43 -4.35
N SER A 38 14.77 -5.75 -3.08
CA SER A 38 14.42 -7.11 -2.65
C SER A 38 13.12 -7.62 -3.27
N ALA A 39 12.19 -6.73 -3.62
CA ALA A 39 10.82 -7.07 -4.02
C ALA A 39 10.05 -7.86 -2.95
N ALA A 40 10.36 -7.66 -1.66
CA ALA A 40 9.68 -8.30 -0.54
C ALA A 40 9.38 -7.27 0.57
N SER A 41 8.17 -7.29 1.10
CA SER A 41 7.82 -6.55 2.32
C SER A 41 7.91 -7.47 3.56
N PRO A 42 8.06 -6.90 4.77
CA PRO A 42 7.97 -7.67 6.01
C PRO A 42 6.54 -8.05 6.39
N ASP A 43 5.54 -7.53 5.67
CA ASP A 43 4.13 -7.73 5.97
C ASP A 43 3.64 -9.11 5.54
N GLN A 44 2.90 -9.77 6.43
CA GLN A 44 2.32 -11.08 6.14
C GLN A 44 1.00 -10.93 5.39
N LEU A 45 0.85 -11.68 4.30
CA LEU A 45 -0.42 -11.75 3.57
C LEU A 45 -1.49 -12.50 4.39
N PRO A 46 -2.77 -12.11 4.29
CA PRO A 46 -3.86 -12.86 4.90
C PRO A 46 -3.99 -14.24 4.23
N ALA A 47 -4.42 -15.24 4.99
CA ALA A 47 -4.58 -16.61 4.50
C ALA A 47 -5.59 -16.75 3.33
N GLN A 48 -6.49 -15.78 3.18
CA GLN A 48 -7.49 -15.74 2.12
C GLN A 48 -7.43 -14.37 1.44
N LEU A 49 -7.04 -14.36 0.16
CA LEU A 49 -7.05 -13.15 -0.67
C LEU A 49 -8.45 -12.90 -1.22
N ARG A 50 -8.87 -11.65 -1.21
CA ARG A 50 -10.12 -11.17 -1.82
C ARG A 50 -9.81 -9.94 -2.64
N LEU A 51 -10.41 -9.82 -3.82
CA LEU A 51 -10.32 -8.61 -4.63
C LEU A 51 -11.06 -7.48 -3.91
N LEU A 52 -10.35 -6.40 -3.58
CA LEU A 52 -10.94 -5.22 -2.94
C LEU A 52 -11.39 -4.19 -3.98
N TRP A 53 -10.57 -3.96 -5.00
CA TRP A 53 -10.84 -3.03 -6.10
C TRP A 53 -9.98 -3.39 -7.30
N GLU A 54 -10.39 -2.91 -8.47
CA GLU A 54 -9.64 -3.02 -9.72
C GLU A 54 -9.59 -1.65 -10.39
N ARG A 55 -8.51 -1.38 -11.12
CA ARG A 55 -8.38 -0.19 -11.96
C ARG A 55 -7.74 -0.56 -13.30
N GLN A 56 -8.47 -0.37 -14.39
CA GLN A 56 -7.93 -0.47 -15.74
C GLN A 56 -6.99 0.71 -16.01
N LEU A 57 -5.77 0.39 -16.45
CA LEU A 57 -4.78 1.35 -16.90
C LEU A 57 -4.55 1.21 -18.41
N PRO A 58 -4.14 2.28 -19.10
CA PRO A 58 -3.79 2.17 -20.50
C PRO A 58 -2.61 1.22 -20.73
N GLN A 59 -2.60 0.57 -21.89
CA GLN A 59 -1.46 -0.26 -22.29
C GLN A 59 -0.21 0.61 -22.49
N LEU A 60 0.91 0.17 -21.89
CA LEU A 60 2.22 0.78 -22.10
C LEU A 60 2.85 0.28 -23.40
N LYS A 61 3.68 1.13 -24.01
CA LYS A 61 4.52 0.77 -25.16
C LYS A 61 5.98 0.78 -24.69
N PRO A 62 6.65 -0.38 -24.61
CA PRO A 62 8.06 -0.45 -24.25
C PRO A 62 8.92 0.35 -25.23
N ALA A 63 9.94 1.04 -24.71
CA ALA A 63 10.87 1.80 -25.51
C ALA A 63 11.81 0.91 -26.35
N TRP A 64 12.12 -0.30 -25.88
CA TRP A 64 12.99 -1.27 -26.57
C TRP A 64 12.32 -2.63 -26.77
N PRO A 65 11.29 -2.72 -27.63
CA PRO A 65 10.48 -3.93 -27.78
C PRO A 65 11.26 -5.14 -28.34
N ASP A 66 12.39 -4.90 -29.02
CA ASP A 66 13.28 -5.90 -29.61
C ASP A 66 14.36 -6.40 -28.64
N GLN A 67 14.53 -5.76 -27.48
CA GLN A 67 15.57 -6.08 -26.50
C GLN A 67 14.97 -6.86 -25.32
N PRO A 68 15.00 -8.21 -25.32
CA PRO A 68 14.31 -9.01 -24.30
C PRO A 68 14.88 -8.83 -22.88
N LYS A 69 16.07 -8.23 -22.74
CA LYS A 69 16.69 -7.93 -21.44
C LYS A 69 16.30 -6.56 -20.88
N LEU A 70 15.61 -5.71 -21.65
CA LEU A 70 15.25 -4.33 -21.28
C LEU A 70 13.74 -4.16 -21.13
N GLN A 71 13.14 -4.92 -20.20
CA GLN A 71 11.68 -4.94 -19.99
C GLN A 71 11.24 -4.13 -18.75
N PHE A 72 12.02 -3.15 -18.33
CA PHE A 72 11.74 -2.37 -17.11
C PHE A 72 10.52 -1.46 -17.22
N ASP A 73 10.06 -1.15 -18.43
CA ASP A 73 8.90 -0.31 -18.73
C ASP A 73 7.74 -1.11 -19.35
N ALA A 74 7.79 -2.44 -19.27
CA ALA A 74 6.77 -3.32 -19.83
C ALA A 74 5.45 -3.29 -19.05
N ALA A 75 5.48 -2.89 -17.78
CA ALA A 75 4.31 -2.80 -16.91
C ALA A 75 4.39 -1.56 -16.01
N HIS A 76 3.24 -1.15 -15.48
CA HIS A 76 3.20 -0.14 -14.42
C HIS A 76 3.80 -0.72 -13.14
N GLU A 77 4.70 0.02 -12.52
CA GLU A 77 5.40 -0.35 -11.28
C GLU A 77 4.98 0.61 -10.16
N PRO A 78 3.79 0.42 -9.57
CA PRO A 78 3.26 1.35 -8.58
C PRO A 78 4.05 1.34 -7.28
N ILE A 79 4.06 2.48 -6.61
CA ILE A 79 4.60 2.64 -5.25
C ILE A 79 3.51 3.15 -4.31
N VAL A 80 3.66 2.85 -3.02
CA VAL A 80 2.78 3.32 -1.95
C VAL A 80 3.60 4.12 -0.95
N ALA A 81 3.14 5.34 -0.64
CA ALA A 81 3.71 6.17 0.42
C ALA A 81 2.60 6.78 1.27
N GLY A 82 2.52 6.35 2.52
CA GLY A 82 1.38 6.57 3.40
C GLY A 82 0.07 6.10 2.75
N PRO A 83 -1.00 6.91 2.78
CA PRO A 83 -2.33 6.51 2.29
C PRO A 83 -2.49 6.64 0.76
N ARG A 84 -1.40 6.77 0.00
CA ARG A 84 -1.45 7.10 -1.43
C ARG A 84 -0.73 6.07 -2.29
N LEU A 85 -1.40 5.66 -3.35
CA LEU A 85 -0.86 4.87 -4.45
C LEU A 85 -0.42 5.82 -5.58
N PHE A 86 0.82 5.68 -6.03
CA PHE A 86 1.37 6.44 -7.16
C PHE A 86 1.60 5.49 -8.33
N ILE A 87 1.11 5.88 -9.51
CA ILE A 87 1.22 5.10 -10.74
C ILE A 87 1.85 5.99 -11.79
N GLY A 88 3.10 5.70 -12.18
CA GLY A 88 3.76 6.34 -13.30
C GLY A 88 3.36 5.72 -14.63
N SER A 89 3.36 6.50 -15.70
CA SER A 89 3.01 6.08 -17.05
C SER A 89 4.04 6.62 -18.04
N SER A 90 4.73 5.73 -18.77
CA SER A 90 5.65 6.12 -19.85
C SER A 90 4.92 6.55 -21.12
N ARG A 91 3.61 6.34 -21.20
CA ARG A 91 2.79 6.76 -22.35
C ARG A 91 2.66 8.28 -22.46
N ASP A 92 2.74 8.98 -21.34
CA ASP A 92 2.45 10.42 -21.25
C ASP A 92 3.72 11.29 -21.38
N GLY A 93 4.87 10.68 -21.71
CA GLY A 93 6.18 11.32 -21.84
C GLY A 93 6.68 11.45 -23.28
#